data_AF-A0A950RMY0-F1
#
_entry.id   AF-A0A950RMY0-F1
#
_cell.length_a   1.000
_cell.length_b   1.000
_cell.length_c   1.000
_cell.angle_alpha   90.00
_cell.angle_beta   90.00
_cell.angle_gamma   90.00
#
_symmetry.space_group_name_H-M   'P 1'
#
loop_
_entity.id
_entity.type
_entity.pdbx_description
1 polymer ?
#
loop_
_entity_poly.entity_id
_entity_poly.type
_entity_poly.pdbx_seq_one_letter_code
_entity_poly.pdbx_strand_id
1 'polypeptide(L)'
;MMPGPPLTFPGSRALAGWWRQLGALQPRRFWVAHLFFHRVEALVRILHPCPLDRLSQLVLQGLARRPGTTAAQLDDQLHLGRPVLRQVLRGLETHHLAQPEPGECWTLTPPGRDALERGEYPHLHHERRIFPFLHSPSPDRPPHFLKVSQPGIGFRPAGESWTFNLSSLEGSLHQSAEWKQQHDFPREVEEIVREGVPEWQRVIVDHPAHIPAGLVLVPEKDGGERLVAFAIQPEGWLLNTAAPAFELGSGWEGMFPELAAELPLSLWQQAWRAWCSPRGLPLPDVQACTLEKQDYRLRVRAGSALVKRLQAARSDALKGEAWVLGGEGPWREAALLDLEPETG
;
A
#
# COMPACT_ATOMS: atom_id res chain seq x y z
N MET A 1 -27.35 -2.70 -0.10
CA MET A 1 -26.24 -1.73 -0.23
C MET A 1 -26.68 -0.68 -1.24
N MET A 2 -26.85 0.58 -0.82
CA MET A 2 -27.23 1.64 -1.76
C MET A 2 -26.10 1.82 -2.78
N PRO A 3 -26.39 1.93 -4.10
CA PRO A 3 -25.36 2.24 -5.07
C PRO A 3 -24.77 3.60 -4.70
N GLY A 4 -23.46 3.63 -4.43
CA GLY A 4 -22.74 4.88 -4.22
C GLY A 4 -22.86 5.80 -5.44
N PRO A 5 -22.49 7.09 -5.30
CA PRO A 5 -22.46 7.99 -6.43
C PRO A 5 -21.62 7.40 -7.58
N PRO A 6 -22.00 7.64 -8.85
CA PRO A 6 -21.29 7.09 -9.98
C PRO A 6 -19.82 7.53 -9.96
N LEU A 7 -18.91 6.56 -10.12
CA LEU A 7 -17.49 6.82 -10.18
C LEU A 7 -17.16 7.64 -11.44
N THR A 8 -16.40 8.71 -11.27
CA THR A 8 -15.95 9.56 -12.37
C THR A 8 -14.59 9.09 -12.87
N PHE A 9 -14.34 9.23 -14.17
CA PHE A 9 -13.09 8.81 -14.78
C PHE A 9 -12.52 9.93 -15.66
N PRO A 10 -11.19 9.99 -15.82
CA PRO A 10 -10.52 11.01 -16.62
C PRO A 10 -10.88 10.87 -18.10
N GLY A 11 -10.93 12.02 -18.79
CA GLY A 11 -11.08 12.04 -20.25
C GLY A 11 -9.77 11.74 -20.98
N SER A 12 -9.89 11.52 -22.30
CA SER A 12 -8.79 11.19 -23.21
C SER A 12 -7.56 12.11 -23.09
N ARG A 13 -7.76 13.41 -22.90
CA ARG A 13 -6.66 14.38 -22.80
C ARG A 13 -5.79 14.17 -21.56
N ALA A 14 -6.41 13.85 -20.43
CA ALA A 14 -5.69 13.56 -19.18
C ALA A 14 -4.87 12.28 -19.34
N LEU A 15 -5.48 11.21 -19.88
CA LEU A 15 -4.80 9.94 -20.15
C LEU A 15 -3.58 10.12 -21.07
N ALA A 16 -3.71 10.89 -22.15
CA ALA A 16 -2.59 11.19 -23.04
C ALA A 16 -1.46 11.96 -22.33
N GLY A 17 -1.81 12.91 -21.45
CA GLY A 17 -0.84 13.64 -20.63
C GLY A 17 -0.09 12.71 -19.67
N TRP A 18 -0.82 11.85 -18.96
CA TRP A 18 -0.27 10.89 -18.01
C TRP A 18 0.63 9.85 -18.69
N TRP A 19 0.22 9.32 -19.84
CA TRP A 19 1.04 8.35 -20.60
C TRP A 19 2.41 8.93 -20.96
N ARG A 20 2.47 10.20 -21.37
CA ARG A 20 3.75 10.90 -21.61
C ARG A 20 4.58 11.07 -20.35
N GLN A 21 3.97 11.43 -19.23
CA GLN A 21 4.65 11.56 -17.93
C GLN A 21 5.24 10.22 -17.46
N LEU A 22 4.54 9.11 -17.74
CA LEU A 22 4.94 7.76 -17.36
C LEU A 22 5.94 7.12 -18.35
N GLY A 23 6.29 7.80 -19.45
CA GLY A 23 7.08 7.21 -20.53
C GLY A 23 8.45 6.65 -20.10
N ALA A 24 9.07 7.24 -19.07
CA ALA A 24 10.33 6.75 -18.52
C ALA A 24 10.23 5.33 -17.92
N LEU A 25 9.01 4.91 -17.51
CA LEU A 25 8.75 3.58 -16.97
C LEU A 25 8.46 2.54 -18.07
N GLN A 26 8.30 2.95 -19.33
CA GLN A 26 7.93 2.06 -20.45
C GLN A 26 6.72 1.15 -20.13
N PRO A 27 5.58 1.72 -19.71
CA PRO A 27 4.42 0.93 -19.31
C PRO A 27 3.89 0.06 -20.46
N ARG A 28 3.49 -1.17 -20.15
CA ARG A 28 2.88 -2.13 -21.09
C ARG A 28 1.35 -2.06 -21.09
N ARG A 29 0.77 -1.88 -19.91
CA ARG A 29 -0.66 -1.71 -19.68
C ARG A 29 -0.90 -0.56 -18.73
N PHE A 30 -2.08 0.05 -18.83
CA PHE A 30 -2.47 1.18 -18.01
C PHE A 30 -3.93 1.05 -17.58
N TRP A 31 -4.19 1.26 -16.30
CA TRP A 31 -5.53 1.28 -15.72
C TRP A 31 -5.76 2.55 -14.92
N VAL A 32 -7.02 2.95 -14.83
CA VAL A 32 -7.52 3.94 -13.88
C VAL A 32 -8.46 3.25 -12.93
N ALA A 33 -8.24 3.41 -11.63
CA ALA A 33 -9.01 2.73 -10.61
C ALA A 33 -9.49 3.68 -9.51
N HIS A 34 -10.59 3.31 -8.86
CA HIS A 34 -11.01 3.84 -7.56
C HIS A 34 -10.81 2.76 -6.51
N LEU A 35 -9.63 2.74 -5.91
CA LEU A 35 -9.25 1.76 -4.90
C LEU A 35 -10.00 2.06 -3.60
N PHE A 36 -10.60 1.06 -2.98
CA PHE A 36 -11.26 1.21 -1.69
C PHE A 36 -10.42 0.58 -0.59
N PHE A 37 -10.09 1.36 0.44
CA PHE A 37 -9.25 0.95 1.56
C PHE A 37 -9.99 1.08 2.88
N HIS A 38 -9.77 0.12 3.77
CA HIS A 38 -10.00 0.26 5.19
C HIS A 38 -8.68 0.70 5.84
N ARG A 39 -8.63 1.90 6.42
CA ARG A 39 -7.46 2.37 7.17
C ARG A 39 -7.72 2.09 8.64
N VAL A 40 -7.27 0.94 9.09
CA VAL A 40 -7.57 0.42 10.42
C VAL A 40 -6.55 0.95 11.41
N GLU A 41 -6.98 1.82 12.31
CA GLU A 41 -6.16 2.38 13.36
C GLU A 41 -6.34 1.57 14.65
N ALA A 42 -5.24 0.99 15.15
CA ALA A 42 -5.25 0.16 16.35
C ALA A 42 -4.08 0.49 17.28
N LEU A 43 -4.30 0.35 18.58
CA LEU A 43 -3.21 0.34 19.55
C LEU A 43 -2.51 -1.01 19.50
N VAL A 44 -1.22 -1.00 19.23
CA VAL A 44 -0.41 -2.21 19.08
C VAL A 44 0.77 -2.20 20.03
N ARG A 45 1.19 -3.40 20.45
CA ARG A 45 2.45 -3.61 21.15
C ARG A 45 3.55 -3.82 20.11
N ILE A 46 4.61 -3.04 20.25
CA ILE A 46 5.74 -3.05 19.35
C ILE A 46 6.99 -3.45 20.12
N LEU A 47 7.82 -4.26 19.48
CA LEU A 47 9.16 -4.59 19.94
C LEU A 47 10.17 -3.69 19.23
N HIS A 48 10.63 -2.64 19.90
CA HIS A 48 11.67 -1.76 19.35
C HIS A 48 13.05 -2.18 19.85
N PRO A 49 14.05 -2.37 18.97
CA PRO A 49 15.42 -2.50 19.43
C PRO A 49 15.89 -1.15 20.00
N CYS A 50 16.15 -1.11 21.30
CA CYS A 50 16.69 0.05 21.97
C CYS A 50 18.20 -0.13 22.15
N PRO A 51 19.02 0.81 21.65
CA PRO A 51 20.46 0.76 21.90
C PRO A 51 20.70 0.90 23.40
N LEU A 52 21.61 0.07 23.92
CA LEU A 52 22.01 0.12 25.31
C LEU A 52 22.88 1.36 25.52
N ASP A 53 22.46 2.28 26.39
CA ASP A 53 23.29 3.44 26.71
C ASP A 53 24.59 3.00 27.42
N ARG A 54 25.64 3.81 27.28
CA ARG A 54 26.98 3.46 27.77
C ARG A 54 27.03 3.22 29.28
N LEU A 55 26.20 3.92 30.06
CA LEU A 55 26.19 3.79 31.51
C LEU A 55 25.49 2.49 31.92
N SER A 56 24.34 2.19 31.31
CA SER A 56 23.66 0.90 31.46
C SER A 56 24.56 -0.26 31.05
N GLN A 57 25.28 -0.13 29.93
CA GLN A 57 26.24 -1.13 29.48
C GLN A 57 27.35 -1.36 30.51
N LEU A 58 27.92 -0.29 31.08
CA LEU A 58 28.96 -0.40 32.10
C LEU A 58 28.44 -1.12 33.36
N VAL A 59 27.22 -0.82 33.80
CA VAL A 59 26.60 -1.47 34.96
C VAL A 59 26.34 -2.96 34.68
N LEU A 60 25.80 -3.30 33.51
CA LEU A 60 25.58 -4.69 33.10
C LEU A 60 26.91 -5.47 33.00
N GLN A 61 27.99 -4.85 32.48
CA GLN A 61 29.34 -5.44 32.49
C GLN A 61 29.85 -5.69 33.92
N GLY A 62 29.57 -4.79 34.85
CA GLY A 62 29.89 -4.95 36.27
C GLY A 62 29.18 -6.17 36.86
N LEU A 63 27.86 -6.28 36.64
CA LEU A 63 27.04 -7.43 37.08
C LEU A 63 27.49 -8.75 36.42
N ALA A 64 27.86 -8.73 35.15
CA ALA A 64 28.36 -9.92 34.43
C ALA A 64 29.66 -10.46 35.05
N ARG A 65 30.56 -9.56 35.50
CA ARG A 65 31.84 -9.95 36.10
C ARG A 65 31.70 -10.54 37.50
N ARG A 66 30.71 -10.07 38.27
CA ARG A 66 30.44 -10.52 39.64
C ARG A 66 28.93 -10.64 39.89
N PRO A 67 28.32 -11.78 39.51
CA PRO A 67 26.91 -12.04 39.80
C PRO A 67 26.64 -12.04 41.31
N GLY A 68 25.45 -11.59 41.71
CA GLY A 68 25.06 -11.57 43.13
C GLY A 68 25.78 -10.49 43.93
N THR A 69 26.26 -9.42 43.29
CA THR A 69 26.90 -8.28 43.97
C THR A 69 25.85 -7.30 44.51
N THR A 70 26.12 -6.71 45.66
CA THR A 70 25.24 -5.65 46.21
C THR A 70 25.48 -4.33 45.48
N ALA A 71 24.50 -3.42 45.53
CA ALA A 71 24.66 -2.09 44.94
C ALA A 71 25.85 -1.31 45.54
N ALA A 72 26.20 -1.53 46.81
CA ALA A 72 27.36 -0.90 47.43
C ALA A 72 28.68 -1.42 46.84
N GLN A 73 28.81 -2.73 46.67
CA GLN A 73 30.01 -3.35 46.08
C GLN A 73 30.19 -2.96 44.62
N LEU A 74 29.09 -2.86 43.86
CA LEU A 74 29.13 -2.44 42.47
C LEU A 74 29.50 -0.95 42.35
N ASP A 75 29.06 -0.10 43.28
CA ASP A 75 29.49 1.31 43.36
C ASP A 75 30.98 1.44 43.69
N ASP A 76 31.48 0.63 44.64
CA ASP A 76 32.92 0.59 44.97
C ASP A 76 33.78 0.18 43.76
N GLN A 77 33.22 -0.60 42.83
CA GLN A 77 33.92 -1.01 41.60
C GLN A 77 33.84 0.03 40.47
N LEU A 78 32.67 0.64 40.27
CA LEU A 78 32.42 1.52 39.11
C LEU A 78 32.60 3.00 39.42
N HIS A 79 32.65 3.38 40.71
CA HIS A 79 32.79 4.76 41.20
C HIS A 79 31.77 5.74 40.60
N LEU A 80 30.53 5.28 40.39
CA LEU A 80 29.45 6.10 39.78
C LEU A 80 28.71 6.96 40.80
N GLY A 81 28.80 6.60 42.08
CA GLY A 81 28.02 7.14 43.18
C GLY A 81 26.70 6.38 43.36
N ARG A 82 26.42 5.95 44.61
CA ARG A 82 25.19 5.22 44.99
C ARG A 82 23.88 5.78 44.41
N PRO A 83 23.62 7.11 44.35
CA PRO A 83 22.37 7.62 43.79
C PRO A 83 22.21 7.30 42.30
N VAL A 84 23.27 7.51 41.51
CA VAL A 84 23.28 7.25 40.06
C VAL A 84 23.16 5.76 39.81
N LEU A 85 23.94 4.94 40.52
CA LEU A 85 23.89 3.49 40.34
C LEU A 85 22.50 2.92 40.66
N ARG A 86 21.85 3.37 41.74
CA ARG A 86 20.49 2.94 42.07
C ARG A 86 19.48 3.35 41.00
N GLN A 87 19.62 4.54 40.42
CA GLN A 87 18.76 4.98 39.33
C GLN A 87 18.95 4.10 38.09
N VAL A 88 20.19 3.76 37.72
CA VAL A 88 20.48 2.88 36.59
C VAL A 88 19.96 1.47 36.84
N LEU A 89 20.20 0.89 38.02
CA LEU A 89 19.71 -0.45 38.38
C LEU A 89 18.18 -0.54 38.33
N ARG A 90 17.46 0.50 38.78
CA ARG A 90 15.99 0.58 38.63
C ARG A 90 15.55 0.65 37.18
N GLY A 91 16.29 1.38 36.32
CA GLY A 91 16.04 1.41 34.89
C GLY A 91 16.23 0.03 34.25
N LEU A 92 17.34 -0.64 34.58
CA LEU A 92 17.63 -2.01 34.13
C LEU A 92 16.58 -3.01 34.64
N GLU A 93 16.10 -2.86 35.86
CA GLU A 93 15.00 -3.66 36.43
C GLU A 93 13.68 -3.46 35.68
N THR A 94 13.34 -2.20 35.41
CA THR A 94 12.12 -1.83 34.66
C THR A 94 12.12 -2.43 33.24
N HIS A 95 13.30 -2.56 32.63
CA HIS A 95 13.48 -3.19 31.33
C HIS A 95 13.80 -4.69 31.40
N HIS A 96 13.71 -5.30 32.59
CA HIS A 96 14.01 -6.71 32.82
C HIS A 96 15.40 -7.15 32.36
N LEU A 97 16.39 -6.25 32.40
CA LEU A 97 17.80 -6.51 32.08
C LEU A 97 18.62 -6.92 33.31
N ALA A 98 18.19 -6.48 34.50
CA ALA A 98 18.73 -6.91 35.78
C ALA A 98 17.57 -7.16 36.74
N GLN A 99 17.80 -7.97 37.77
CA GLN A 99 16.80 -8.18 38.82
C GLN A 99 17.46 -8.23 40.19
N PRO A 100 16.78 -7.75 41.25
CA PRO A 100 17.24 -7.96 42.61
C PRO A 100 17.06 -9.42 43.02
N GLU A 101 18.01 -9.93 43.78
CA GLU A 101 17.97 -11.22 44.46
C GLU A 101 17.81 -11.01 45.98
N PRO A 102 17.45 -12.06 46.74
CA PRO A 102 17.45 -11.99 48.20
C PRO A 102 18.79 -11.48 48.74
N GLY A 103 18.74 -10.53 49.69
CA GLY A 103 19.95 -9.93 50.28
C GLY A 103 20.47 -8.66 49.60
N GLU A 104 19.63 -7.93 48.84
CA GLU A 104 19.99 -6.70 48.11
C GLU A 104 21.06 -6.90 47.02
N CYS A 105 21.27 -8.15 46.62
CA CYS A 105 22.15 -8.52 45.52
C CYS A 105 21.45 -8.29 44.18
N TRP A 106 22.23 -8.05 43.13
CA TRP A 106 21.74 -7.87 41.77
C TRP A 106 22.34 -8.92 40.85
N THR A 107 21.53 -9.41 39.92
CA THR A 107 21.95 -10.38 38.90
C THR A 107 21.46 -9.96 37.52
N LEU A 108 22.16 -10.43 36.48
CA LEU A 108 21.69 -10.30 35.11
C LEU A 108 20.56 -11.30 34.84
N THR A 109 19.50 -10.81 34.23
CA THR A 109 18.49 -11.67 33.62
C THR A 109 19.03 -12.26 32.29
N PRO A 110 18.37 -13.26 31.70
CA PRO A 110 18.72 -13.70 30.34
C PRO A 110 18.68 -12.55 29.30
N PRO A 111 17.63 -11.69 29.24
CA PRO A 111 17.63 -10.52 28.36
C PRO A 111 18.78 -9.55 28.62
N GLY A 112 19.20 -9.36 29.87
CA GLY A 112 20.33 -8.51 30.22
C GLY A 112 21.66 -9.01 29.68
N ARG A 113 21.86 -10.34 29.64
CA ARG A 113 23.04 -10.95 29.02
C ARG A 113 23.03 -10.76 27.51
N ASP A 114 21.90 -11.07 26.86
CA ASP A 114 21.75 -10.90 25.41
C ASP A 114 21.96 -9.43 25.00
N ALA A 115 21.42 -8.50 25.80
CA ALA A 115 21.58 -7.07 25.59
C ALA A 115 23.03 -6.60 25.70
N LEU A 116 23.77 -7.16 26.66
CA LEU A 116 25.18 -6.86 26.84
C LEU A 116 26.03 -7.38 25.66
N GLU A 117 25.70 -8.54 25.12
CA GLU A 117 26.38 -9.13 23.96
C GLU A 117 26.08 -8.37 22.66
N ARG A 118 24.82 -7.98 22.44
CA ARG A 118 24.36 -7.33 21.20
C ARG A 118 24.51 -5.82 21.21
N GLY A 119 24.59 -5.19 22.38
CA GLY A 119 24.59 -3.73 22.54
C GLY A 119 23.22 -3.08 22.38
N GLU A 120 22.15 -3.87 22.29
CA GLU A 120 20.77 -3.43 22.16
C GLU A 120 19.84 -4.42 22.86
N TYR A 121 18.68 -3.95 23.33
CA TYR A 121 17.68 -4.79 23.97
C TYR A 121 16.29 -4.51 23.40
N PRO A 122 15.40 -5.52 23.37
CA PRO A 122 14.01 -5.30 23.00
C PRO A 122 13.30 -4.45 24.06
N HIS A 123 12.71 -3.34 23.63
CA HIS A 123 11.79 -2.54 24.44
C HIS A 123 10.37 -2.70 23.92
N LEU A 124 9.48 -3.15 24.80
CA LEU A 124 8.05 -3.20 24.52
C LEU A 124 7.42 -1.85 24.79
N HIS A 125 6.82 -1.24 23.78
CA HIS A 125 6.01 -0.04 23.94
C HIS A 125 4.67 -0.16 23.20
N HIS A 126 3.69 0.63 23.63
CA HIS A 126 2.39 0.71 22.98
C HIS A 126 2.34 1.93 22.06
N GLU A 127 1.85 1.75 20.84
CA GLU A 127 1.74 2.81 19.84
C GLU A 127 0.46 2.65 19.03
N ARG A 128 -0.18 3.76 18.64
CA ARG A 128 -1.30 3.72 17.70
C ARG A 128 -0.78 3.73 16.28
N ARG A 129 -1.14 2.72 15.50
CA ARG A 129 -0.72 2.58 14.09
C ARG A 129 -1.89 2.38 13.16
N ILE A 130 -1.72 2.84 11.93
CA ILE A 130 -2.70 2.71 10.85
C ILE A 130 -2.24 1.61 9.89
N PHE A 131 -3.12 0.63 9.66
CA PHE A 131 -2.92 -0.49 8.76
C PHE A 131 -3.87 -0.37 7.56
N PRO A 132 -3.38 -0.03 6.36
CA PRO A 132 -4.20 0.01 5.16
C PRO A 132 -4.51 -1.41 4.64
N PHE A 133 -5.80 -1.71 4.49
CA PHE A 133 -6.30 -2.92 3.86
C PHE A 133 -7.05 -2.58 2.59
N LEU A 134 -6.60 -3.09 1.45
CA LEU A 134 -7.33 -2.97 0.19
C LEU A 134 -8.55 -3.90 0.24
N HIS A 135 -9.73 -3.33 0.00
CA HIS A 135 -10.97 -4.06 -0.13
C HIS A 135 -11.06 -4.70 -1.52
N SER A 136 -11.43 -5.98 -1.55
CA SER A 136 -11.69 -6.71 -2.78
C SER A 136 -13.16 -6.52 -3.19
N PRO A 137 -13.47 -6.24 -4.48
CA PRO A 137 -14.85 -6.21 -4.95
C PRO A 137 -15.52 -7.59 -4.92
N SER A 138 -14.73 -8.68 -4.92
CA SER A 138 -15.25 -10.03 -4.75
C SER A 138 -15.63 -10.30 -3.28
N PRO A 139 -16.88 -10.73 -3.00
CA PRO A 139 -17.38 -10.95 -1.64
C PRO A 139 -16.68 -12.10 -0.91
N ASP A 140 -16.11 -13.06 -1.65
CA ASP A 140 -15.46 -14.24 -1.09
C ASP A 140 -14.02 -13.97 -0.65
N ARG A 141 -13.50 -12.77 -0.94
CA ARG A 141 -12.11 -12.42 -0.68
C ARG A 141 -12.02 -11.38 0.44
N PRO A 142 -11.35 -11.71 1.57
CA PRO A 142 -11.18 -10.74 2.64
C PRO A 142 -10.29 -9.56 2.20
N PRO A 143 -10.44 -8.39 2.84
CA PRO A 143 -9.50 -7.29 2.66
C PRO A 143 -8.07 -7.75 2.95
N HIS A 144 -7.11 -7.30 2.16
CA HIS A 144 -5.71 -7.68 2.30
C HIS A 144 -4.83 -6.47 2.58
N PHE A 145 -3.81 -6.66 3.41
CA PHE A 145 -2.87 -5.58 3.71
C PHE A 145 -2.14 -5.15 2.45
N LEU A 146 -2.09 -3.85 2.22
CA LEU A 146 -1.32 -3.25 1.13
C LEU A 146 -0.73 -1.94 1.65
N LYS A 147 0.59 -1.92 1.83
CA LYS A 147 1.29 -0.71 2.26
C LYS A 147 1.11 0.39 1.21
N VAL A 148 0.61 1.53 1.67
CA VAL A 148 0.43 2.73 0.86
C VAL A 148 1.39 3.81 1.38
N SER A 149 2.26 4.29 0.50
CA SER A 149 3.16 5.42 0.77
C SER A 149 2.34 6.70 0.97
N GLN A 150 2.50 7.35 2.12
CA GLN A 150 1.59 8.42 2.58
C GLN A 150 1.79 9.86 2.04
N PRO A 151 2.81 10.27 1.25
CA PRO A 151 2.92 11.70 0.95
C PRO A 151 1.87 12.15 -0.10
N GLY A 152 0.85 12.88 0.36
CA GLY A 152 -0.05 13.68 -0.48
C GLY A 152 -1.26 12.96 -1.08
N ILE A 153 -1.57 11.74 -0.64
CA ILE A 153 -2.77 11.02 -1.09
C ILE A 153 -4.01 11.60 -0.39
N GLY A 154 -4.87 12.29 -1.15
CA GLY A 154 -6.17 12.74 -0.69
C GLY A 154 -7.14 11.57 -0.56
N PHE A 155 -7.09 10.86 0.57
CA PHE A 155 -8.10 9.87 0.92
C PHE A 155 -9.47 10.55 1.02
N ARG A 156 -10.42 10.07 0.21
CA ARG A 156 -11.80 10.53 0.30
C ARG A 156 -12.57 9.60 1.23
N PRO A 157 -13.22 10.11 2.30
CA PRO A 157 -14.05 9.28 3.16
C PRO A 157 -15.08 8.52 2.32
N ALA A 158 -15.19 7.21 2.56
CA ALA A 158 -16.32 6.46 2.07
C ALA A 158 -17.51 6.63 3.02
N GLY A 159 -18.72 6.31 2.55
CA GLY A 159 -19.92 6.40 3.40
C GLY A 159 -19.85 5.48 4.62
N GLU A 160 -20.70 5.74 5.61
CA GLU A 160 -20.68 5.06 6.93
C GLU A 160 -21.14 3.59 6.91
N SER A 161 -21.55 3.05 5.76
CA SER A 161 -22.12 1.69 5.67
C SER A 161 -21.07 0.57 5.61
N TRP A 162 -19.78 0.90 5.57
CA TRP A 162 -18.72 -0.09 5.46
C TRP A 162 -18.25 -0.56 6.83
N THR A 163 -18.00 -1.86 6.95
CA THR A 163 -17.47 -2.47 8.17
C THR A 163 -16.21 -3.26 7.83
N PHE A 164 -15.17 -3.11 8.65
CA PHE A 164 -13.96 -3.90 8.54
C PHE A 164 -14.04 -5.13 9.44
N ASN A 165 -13.70 -6.31 8.90
CA ASN A 165 -13.59 -7.53 9.69
C ASN A 165 -12.21 -7.60 10.36
N LEU A 166 -12.19 -7.40 11.68
CA LEU A 166 -10.97 -7.36 12.50
C LEU A 166 -10.09 -8.61 12.37
N SER A 167 -10.68 -9.77 12.07
CA SER A 167 -9.92 -11.01 11.86
C SER A 167 -8.92 -10.90 10.71
N SER A 168 -9.09 -9.98 9.77
CA SER A 168 -8.12 -9.73 8.69
C SER A 168 -6.82 -9.09 9.22
N LEU A 169 -6.94 -8.17 10.19
CA LEU A 169 -5.79 -7.57 10.86
C LEU A 169 -5.10 -8.59 11.78
N GLU A 170 -5.87 -9.32 12.59
CA GLU A 170 -5.34 -10.38 13.43
C GLU A 170 -4.64 -11.46 12.59
N GLY A 171 -5.26 -11.88 11.48
CA GLY A 171 -4.69 -12.85 10.55
C GLY A 171 -3.38 -12.39 9.95
N SER A 172 -3.23 -11.09 9.66
CA SER A 172 -1.97 -10.48 9.16
C SER A 172 -0.88 -10.44 10.22
N LEU A 173 -1.23 -10.21 11.49
CA LEU A 173 -0.28 -10.21 12.61
C LEU A 173 0.35 -11.58 12.86
N HIS A 174 -0.43 -12.65 12.68
CA HIS A 174 0.01 -14.04 12.86
C HIS A 174 0.74 -14.63 11.63
N GLN A 175 0.90 -13.86 10.55
CA GLN A 175 1.65 -14.33 9.38
C GLN A 175 3.15 -14.48 9.70
N SER A 176 3.83 -15.30 8.89
CA SER A 176 5.26 -15.54 9.00
C SER A 176 6.09 -14.25 8.77
N ALA A 177 7.33 -14.24 9.27
CA ALA A 177 8.25 -13.14 9.03
C ALA A 177 8.54 -12.92 7.53
N GLU A 178 8.56 -13.99 6.75
CA GLU A 178 8.72 -13.98 5.29
C GLU A 178 7.53 -13.31 4.60
N TRP A 179 6.30 -13.63 5.01
CA TRP A 179 5.11 -12.97 4.49
C TRP A 179 5.10 -11.49 4.82
N LYS A 180 5.44 -11.13 6.07
CA LYS A 180 5.52 -9.73 6.52
C LYS A 180 6.60 -8.97 5.74
N GLN A 181 7.74 -9.60 5.46
CA GLN A 181 8.78 -9.05 4.58
C GLN A 181 8.25 -8.78 3.18
N GLN A 182 7.57 -9.76 2.56
CA GLN A 182 7.12 -9.67 1.18
C GLN A 182 6.03 -8.60 0.98
N HIS A 183 5.15 -8.42 1.97
CA HIS A 183 4.04 -7.47 1.90
C HIS A 183 4.35 -6.14 2.59
N ASP A 184 5.59 -5.93 3.03
CA ASP A 184 6.01 -4.80 3.85
C ASP A 184 5.12 -4.56 5.08
N PHE A 185 4.58 -5.62 5.67
CA PHE A 185 3.84 -5.54 6.92
C PHE A 185 4.83 -5.27 8.07
N PRO A 186 4.52 -4.35 9.00
CA PRO A 186 5.40 -4.03 10.12
C PRO A 186 5.76 -5.27 10.96
N ARG A 187 7.04 -5.65 10.98
CA ARG A 187 7.51 -6.88 11.66
C ARG A 187 7.61 -6.73 13.16
N GLU A 188 7.86 -5.50 13.59
CA GLU A 188 7.99 -5.11 14.98
C GLU A 188 6.66 -5.13 15.73
N VAL A 189 5.53 -5.21 15.02
CA VAL A 189 4.20 -5.29 15.62
C VAL A 189 3.93 -6.72 16.05
N GLU A 190 3.81 -6.91 17.36
CA GLU A 190 3.58 -8.22 17.98
C GLU A 190 2.10 -8.54 18.09
N GLU A 191 1.30 -7.63 18.67
CA GLU A 191 -0.11 -7.86 18.97
C GLU A 191 -0.92 -6.56 19.03
N ILE A 192 -2.25 -6.70 18.99
CA ILE A 192 -3.19 -5.62 19.29
C ILE A 192 -3.42 -5.59 20.80
N VAL A 193 -3.23 -4.43 21.43
CA VAL A 193 -3.38 -4.28 22.88
C VAL A 193 -4.85 -4.21 23.27
N ARG A 194 -5.30 -5.20 24.04
CA ARG A 194 -6.71 -5.31 24.51
C ARG A 194 -6.89 -5.13 26.00
N GLU A 195 -5.83 -5.27 26.79
CA GLU A 195 -5.86 -5.24 28.25
C GLU A 195 -4.78 -4.31 28.80
N GLY A 196 -4.83 -3.96 30.09
CA GLY A 196 -3.79 -3.16 30.76
C GLY A 196 -3.72 -1.67 30.37
N VAL A 197 -4.59 -1.16 29.51
CA VAL A 197 -4.64 0.26 29.09
C VAL A 197 -6.03 0.88 29.26
N PRO A 198 -6.21 2.21 29.29
CA PRO A 198 -7.53 2.83 29.32
C PRO A 198 -8.43 2.39 28.15
N GLU A 199 -9.75 2.25 28.39
CA GLU A 199 -10.72 1.73 27.42
C GLU A 199 -10.69 2.48 26.08
N TRP A 200 -10.67 3.81 26.12
CA TRP A 200 -10.64 4.66 24.93
C TRP A 200 -9.41 4.42 24.04
N GLN A 201 -8.29 3.94 24.59
CA GLN A 201 -7.09 3.63 23.81
C GLN A 201 -7.21 2.31 23.04
N ARG A 202 -8.04 1.37 23.56
CA ARG A 202 -8.27 0.04 22.97
C ARG A 202 -9.21 0.08 21.77
N VAL A 203 -9.94 1.19 21.60
CA VAL A 203 -10.88 1.35 20.50
C VAL A 203 -10.12 1.34 19.17
N ILE A 204 -10.46 0.34 18.35
CA ILE A 204 -10.01 0.23 16.97
C ILE A 204 -10.93 1.09 16.12
N VAL A 205 -10.34 1.92 15.28
CA VAL A 205 -11.08 2.84 14.41
C VAL A 205 -10.85 2.44 12.97
N ASP A 206 -11.91 2.16 12.22
CA ASP A 206 -11.84 1.98 10.77
C ASP A 206 -12.14 3.32 10.08
N HIS A 207 -11.21 3.77 9.23
CA HIS A 207 -11.41 4.93 8.37
C HIS A 207 -11.54 4.45 6.92
N PRO A 208 -12.75 4.09 6.45
CA PRO A 208 -12.96 3.63 5.09
C PRO A 208 -12.76 4.78 4.10
N ALA A 209 -11.98 4.57 3.05
CA ALA A 209 -11.60 5.64 2.14
C ALA A 209 -11.34 5.16 0.71
N HIS A 210 -11.57 6.04 -0.27
CA HIS A 210 -11.23 5.82 -1.66
C HIS A 210 -9.95 6.56 -2.07
N ILE A 211 -9.13 5.88 -2.88
CA ILE A 211 -7.98 6.45 -3.58
C ILE A 211 -8.19 6.27 -5.08
N PRO A 212 -8.40 7.36 -5.84
CA PRO A 212 -8.30 7.30 -7.29
C PRO A 212 -6.83 7.13 -7.67
N ALA A 213 -6.52 6.13 -8.49
CA ALA A 213 -5.16 5.76 -8.84
C ALA A 213 -5.01 5.43 -10.33
N GLY A 214 -3.87 5.81 -10.90
CA GLY A 214 -3.40 5.31 -12.19
C GLY A 214 -2.43 4.17 -11.93
N LEU A 215 -2.74 2.97 -12.42
CA LEU A 215 -1.90 1.78 -12.26
C LEU A 215 -1.26 1.43 -13.58
N VAL A 216 0.04 1.19 -13.60
CA VAL A 216 0.77 0.75 -14.80
C VAL A 216 1.51 -0.55 -14.54
N LEU A 217 1.50 -1.41 -15.57
CA LEU A 217 2.34 -2.60 -15.60
C LEU A 217 3.67 -2.23 -16.25
N VAL A 218 4.76 -2.40 -15.51
CA VAL A 218 6.10 -1.96 -15.88
C VAL A 218 7.03 -3.17 -15.97
N PRO A 219 7.83 -3.31 -17.05
CA PRO A 219 8.82 -4.38 -17.13
C PRO A 219 9.92 -4.20 -16.08
N GLU A 220 10.37 -5.30 -15.48
CA GLU A 220 11.54 -5.35 -14.61
C GLU A 220 12.80 -5.76 -15.40
N LYS A 221 13.98 -5.43 -14.86
CA LYS A 221 15.28 -5.73 -15.51
C LYS A 221 15.50 -7.23 -15.69
N ASP A 222 14.96 -8.04 -14.79
CA ASP A 222 15.12 -9.50 -14.79
C ASP A 222 14.06 -10.22 -15.66
N GLY A 223 13.28 -9.46 -16.45
CA GLY A 223 12.25 -10.00 -17.34
C GLY A 223 10.88 -10.22 -16.70
N GLY A 224 10.75 -9.94 -15.39
CA GLY A 224 9.47 -9.89 -14.68
C GLY A 224 8.65 -8.63 -15.00
N GLU A 225 7.49 -8.53 -14.38
CA GLU A 225 6.64 -7.35 -14.43
C GLU A 225 6.25 -6.93 -13.01
N ARG A 226 6.12 -5.63 -12.80
CA ARG A 226 5.66 -5.04 -11.54
C ARG A 226 4.52 -4.08 -11.79
N LEU A 227 3.58 -4.04 -10.84
CA LEU A 227 2.46 -3.11 -10.86
C LEU A 227 2.82 -1.88 -10.02
N VAL A 228 2.78 -0.71 -10.63
CA VAL A 228 3.07 0.57 -9.96
C VAL A 228 1.82 1.43 -9.98
N ALA A 229 1.39 1.91 -8.81
CA ALA A 229 0.24 2.78 -8.69
C ALA A 229 0.66 4.20 -8.33
N PHE A 230 0.02 5.19 -8.97
CA PHE A 230 0.20 6.60 -8.71
C PHE A 230 -1.14 7.22 -8.30
N ALA A 231 -1.12 8.04 -7.26
CA ALA A 231 -2.33 8.73 -6.82
C ALA A 231 -2.78 9.77 -7.85
N ILE A 232 -4.09 9.87 -8.05
CA ILE A 232 -4.72 10.88 -8.89
C ILE A 232 -5.37 11.92 -8.00
N GLN A 233 -5.14 13.20 -8.27
CA GLN A 233 -5.95 14.29 -7.75
C GLN A 233 -7.16 14.47 -8.68
N PRO A 234 -8.40 14.18 -8.23
CA PRO A 234 -9.55 14.22 -9.14
C PRO A 234 -9.90 15.65 -9.56
N GLU A 235 -9.58 16.64 -8.72
CA GLU A 235 -9.62 18.05 -9.08
C GLU A 235 -8.56 18.32 -10.15
N GLY A 236 -9.00 18.39 -11.41
CA GLY A 236 -8.11 18.65 -12.55
C GLY A 236 -7.44 17.41 -13.14
N TRP A 237 -7.71 16.20 -12.62
CA TRP A 237 -7.15 14.93 -13.10
C TRP A 237 -5.61 14.99 -13.20
N LEU A 238 -4.95 15.31 -12.09
CA LEU A 238 -3.49 15.34 -12.02
C LEU A 238 -2.95 14.01 -11.49
N LEU A 239 -2.02 13.39 -12.21
CA LEU A 239 -1.32 12.19 -11.75
C LEU A 239 -0.09 12.61 -10.94
N ASN A 240 -0.01 12.19 -9.69
CA ASN A 240 1.17 12.44 -8.86
C ASN A 240 2.25 11.39 -9.15
N THR A 241 3.20 11.74 -10.01
CA THR A 241 4.33 10.88 -10.40
C THR A 241 5.59 11.10 -9.56
N ALA A 242 5.56 12.01 -8.57
CA ALA A 242 6.71 12.30 -7.72
C ALA A 242 7.09 11.11 -6.83
N ALA A 243 6.09 10.35 -6.39
CA ALA A 243 6.27 9.09 -5.67
C ALA A 243 5.10 8.14 -5.96
N PRO A 244 5.35 6.83 -6.12
CA PRO A 244 4.30 5.84 -6.24
C PRO A 244 3.48 5.76 -4.93
N ALA A 245 2.17 5.58 -5.07
CA ALA A 245 1.28 5.28 -3.95
C ALA A 245 1.58 3.90 -3.38
N PHE A 246 1.85 2.92 -4.23
CA PHE A 246 2.40 1.61 -3.88
C PHE A 246 3.06 0.97 -5.09
N GLU A 247 3.92 -0.02 -4.83
CA GLU A 247 4.56 -0.84 -5.85
C GLU A 247 4.44 -2.31 -5.45
N LEU A 248 4.13 -3.16 -6.41
CA LEU A 248 4.02 -4.61 -6.23
C LEU A 248 4.87 -5.31 -7.28
N GLY A 249 5.83 -6.11 -6.82
CA GLY A 249 6.67 -6.93 -7.70
C GLY A 249 5.93 -8.16 -8.23
N SER A 250 6.68 -9.26 -8.38
CA SER A 250 6.13 -10.55 -8.79
C SER A 250 4.95 -11.01 -7.91
N GLY A 251 3.89 -11.52 -8.53
CA GLY A 251 2.70 -12.01 -7.83
C GLY A 251 1.64 -10.94 -7.54
N TRP A 252 1.78 -9.75 -8.14
CA TRP A 252 0.77 -8.70 -8.05
C TRP A 252 -0.62 -9.17 -8.54
N GLU A 253 -0.67 -10.14 -9.45
CA GLU A 253 -1.89 -10.76 -9.98
C GLU A 253 -2.71 -11.42 -8.88
N GLY A 254 -2.02 -11.95 -7.87
CA GLY A 254 -2.65 -12.47 -6.66
C GLY A 254 -3.41 -11.36 -5.94
N MET A 255 -2.89 -10.13 -5.88
CA MET A 255 -3.53 -8.98 -5.22
C MET A 255 -4.60 -8.32 -6.09
N PHE A 256 -4.41 -8.28 -7.41
CA PHE A 256 -5.31 -7.64 -8.38
C PHE A 256 -5.69 -8.59 -9.54
N PRO A 257 -6.43 -9.68 -9.27
CA PRO A 257 -6.80 -10.65 -10.29
C PRO A 257 -7.66 -10.03 -11.40
N GLU A 258 -8.44 -8.99 -11.07
CA GLU A 258 -9.27 -8.25 -12.02
C GLU A 258 -8.45 -7.50 -13.08
N LEU A 259 -7.20 -7.14 -12.76
CA LEU A 259 -6.29 -6.48 -13.70
C LEU A 259 -5.49 -7.49 -14.52
N ALA A 260 -5.24 -8.68 -13.96
CA ALA A 260 -4.58 -9.78 -14.65
C ALA A 260 -5.45 -10.35 -15.78
N ALA A 261 -6.77 -10.40 -15.58
CA ALA A 261 -7.71 -10.85 -16.59
C ALA A 261 -7.73 -9.93 -17.83
N GLU A 262 -7.82 -10.51 -19.02
CA GLU A 262 -8.11 -9.76 -20.24
C GLU A 262 -9.58 -9.34 -20.27
N LEU A 263 -9.83 -8.07 -20.64
CA LEU A 263 -11.19 -7.58 -20.78
C LEU A 263 -11.88 -8.22 -22.00
N PRO A 264 -13.12 -8.74 -21.85
CA PRO A 264 -13.92 -9.21 -22.96
C PRO A 264 -14.09 -8.14 -24.06
N LEU A 265 -14.07 -8.58 -25.32
CA LEU A 265 -14.21 -7.69 -26.48
C LEU A 265 -15.48 -6.82 -26.44
N SER A 266 -16.57 -7.34 -25.86
CA SER A 266 -17.83 -6.60 -25.68
C SER A 266 -17.66 -5.30 -24.88
N LEU A 267 -16.79 -5.28 -23.88
CA LEU A 267 -16.50 -4.09 -23.07
C LEU A 267 -15.70 -3.06 -23.87
N TRP A 268 -14.80 -3.51 -24.74
CA TRP A 268 -14.10 -2.61 -25.67
C TRP A 268 -15.04 -2.03 -26.72
N GLN A 269 -15.98 -2.81 -27.25
CA GLN A 269 -17.02 -2.33 -28.16
C GLN A 269 -17.92 -1.28 -27.48
N GLN A 270 -18.28 -1.48 -26.22
CA GLN A 270 -19.03 -0.49 -25.44
C GLN A 270 -18.22 0.79 -25.22
N ALA A 271 -16.94 0.69 -24.86
CA ALA A 271 -16.05 1.84 -24.70
C ALA A 271 -15.90 2.63 -26.01
N TRP A 272 -15.77 1.93 -27.14
CA TRP A 272 -15.74 2.54 -28.48
C TRP A 272 -17.04 3.30 -28.78
N ARG A 273 -18.20 2.68 -28.57
CA ARG A 273 -19.51 3.35 -28.76
C ARG A 273 -19.66 4.58 -27.85
N ALA A 274 -19.26 4.47 -26.59
CA ALA A 274 -19.30 5.58 -25.64
C ALA A 274 -18.40 6.74 -26.07
N TRP A 275 -17.24 6.45 -26.67
CA TRP A 275 -16.36 7.47 -27.24
C TRP A 275 -16.95 8.09 -28.52
N CYS A 276 -17.60 7.30 -29.37
CA CYS A 276 -18.22 7.77 -30.63
C CYS A 276 -19.48 8.63 -30.41
N SER A 277 -20.29 8.32 -29.40
CA SER A 277 -21.57 8.97 -29.12
C SER A 277 -21.50 10.50 -29.02
N PRO A 278 -20.66 11.13 -28.17
CA PRO A 278 -20.56 12.59 -28.09
C PRO A 278 -19.98 13.25 -29.36
N ARG A 279 -19.49 12.45 -30.32
CA ARG A 279 -18.93 12.92 -31.59
C ARG A 279 -19.93 12.81 -32.75
N GLY A 280 -21.16 12.36 -32.49
CA GLY A 280 -22.22 12.29 -33.50
C GLY A 280 -21.95 11.30 -34.64
N LEU A 281 -21.16 10.25 -34.38
CA LEU A 281 -20.86 9.23 -35.39
C LEU A 281 -22.05 8.26 -35.55
N PRO A 282 -22.43 7.87 -36.78
CA PRO A 282 -23.57 6.97 -36.99
C PRO A 282 -23.35 5.61 -36.33
N LEU A 283 -24.33 5.16 -35.55
CA LEU A 283 -24.24 3.88 -34.84
C LEU A 283 -24.00 2.67 -35.77
N PRO A 284 -24.61 2.56 -36.97
CA PRO A 284 -24.32 1.46 -37.89
C PRO A 284 -22.84 1.41 -38.32
N ASP A 285 -22.25 2.56 -38.65
CA ASP A 285 -20.84 2.66 -39.04
C ASP A 285 -19.91 2.27 -37.87
N VAL A 286 -20.26 2.70 -36.66
CA VAL A 286 -19.52 2.38 -35.42
C VAL A 286 -19.62 0.88 -35.08
N GLN A 287 -20.77 0.26 -35.29
CA GLN A 287 -21.01 -1.17 -35.04
C GLN A 287 -20.36 -2.08 -36.09
N ALA A 288 -20.19 -1.60 -37.32
CA ALA A 288 -19.49 -2.33 -38.38
C ALA A 288 -17.96 -2.39 -38.18
N CYS A 289 -17.40 -1.59 -37.27
CA CYS A 289 -15.97 -1.60 -37.00
C CYS A 289 -15.50 -2.92 -36.38
N THR A 290 -14.34 -3.42 -36.81
CA THR A 290 -13.66 -4.55 -36.16
C THR A 290 -12.65 -4.01 -35.15
N LEU A 291 -12.66 -4.57 -33.94
CA LEU A 291 -11.82 -4.15 -32.82
C LEU A 291 -10.84 -5.25 -32.45
N GLU A 292 -9.58 -4.90 -32.27
CA GLU A 292 -8.52 -5.81 -31.79
C GLU A 292 -7.68 -5.10 -30.71
N LYS A 293 -7.50 -5.75 -29.57
CA LYS A 293 -6.68 -5.24 -28.47
C LYS A 293 -5.27 -5.78 -28.63
N GLN A 294 -4.27 -4.90 -28.68
CA GLN A 294 -2.86 -5.28 -28.64
C GLN A 294 -2.11 -4.37 -27.65
N ASP A 295 -1.55 -4.96 -26.59
CA ASP A 295 -0.84 -4.25 -25.52
C ASP A 295 -1.66 -3.12 -24.91
N TYR A 296 -1.26 -1.85 -25.02
CA TYR A 296 -2.03 -0.67 -24.61
C TYR A 296 -2.84 -0.04 -25.76
N ARG A 297 -2.87 -0.64 -26.95
CA ARG A 297 -3.57 -0.12 -28.13
C ARG A 297 -4.86 -0.88 -28.40
N LEU A 298 -5.87 -0.15 -28.84
CA LEU A 298 -7.10 -0.71 -29.39
C LEU A 298 -7.15 -0.34 -30.87
N ARG A 299 -6.84 -1.32 -31.73
CA ARG A 299 -6.96 -1.17 -33.17
C ARG A 299 -8.43 -1.20 -33.56
N VAL A 300 -8.84 -0.21 -34.34
CA VAL A 300 -10.20 -0.08 -34.84
C VAL A 300 -10.13 0.00 -36.35
N ARG A 301 -10.53 -1.07 -37.02
CA ARG A 301 -10.70 -1.11 -38.47
C ARG A 301 -12.05 -0.51 -38.81
N ALA A 302 -12.01 0.65 -39.46
CA ALA A 302 -13.19 1.45 -39.74
C ALA A 302 -13.38 1.64 -41.26
N GLY A 303 -14.64 1.61 -41.70
CA GLY A 303 -14.99 1.93 -43.08
C GLY A 303 -14.58 3.35 -43.47
N SER A 304 -14.24 3.55 -44.74
CA SER A 304 -13.71 4.83 -45.26
C SER A 304 -14.62 6.04 -44.99
N ALA A 305 -15.95 5.84 -44.94
CA ALA A 305 -16.91 6.89 -44.59
C ALA A 305 -16.73 7.41 -43.15
N LEU A 306 -16.51 6.51 -42.19
CA LEU A 306 -16.30 6.86 -40.79
C LEU A 306 -14.96 7.59 -40.62
N VAL A 307 -13.91 7.09 -41.28
CA VAL A 307 -12.58 7.73 -41.29
C VAL A 307 -12.65 9.16 -41.86
N LYS A 308 -13.34 9.37 -42.98
CA LYS A 308 -13.53 10.70 -43.58
C LYS A 308 -14.27 11.66 -42.64
N ARG A 309 -15.29 11.19 -41.89
CA ARG A 309 -15.99 12.00 -40.88
C ARG A 309 -15.06 12.41 -39.74
N LEU A 310 -14.26 11.47 -39.23
CA LEU A 310 -13.27 11.74 -38.19
C LEU A 310 -12.18 12.73 -38.66
N GLN A 311 -11.78 12.64 -39.93
CA GLN A 311 -10.85 13.58 -40.56
C GLN A 311 -11.44 14.98 -40.66
N ALA A 312 -12.67 15.10 -41.15
CA ALA A 312 -13.38 16.38 -41.22
C ALA A 312 -13.53 17.03 -39.84
N ALA A 313 -13.77 16.23 -38.80
CA ALA A 313 -13.85 16.68 -37.41
C ALA A 313 -12.49 16.94 -36.74
N ARG A 314 -11.36 16.72 -37.43
CA ARG A 314 -9.99 16.84 -36.90
C ARG A 314 -9.77 16.05 -35.60
N SER A 315 -10.35 14.86 -35.53
CA SER A 315 -10.34 14.02 -34.33
C SER A 315 -8.92 13.68 -33.86
N ASP A 316 -8.70 13.74 -32.55
CA ASP A 316 -7.43 13.37 -31.92
C ASP A 316 -7.06 11.88 -32.10
N ALA A 317 -8.03 11.04 -32.48
CA ALA A 317 -7.77 9.64 -32.80
C ALA A 317 -6.88 9.49 -34.05
N LEU A 318 -6.98 10.43 -35.00
CA LEU A 318 -6.11 10.44 -36.18
C LEU A 318 -4.70 10.95 -35.88
N LYS A 319 -4.50 11.57 -34.71
CA LYS A 319 -3.19 12.03 -34.23
C LYS A 319 -2.51 11.02 -33.32
N GLY A 320 -3.15 9.87 -33.05
CA GLY A 320 -2.67 8.90 -32.07
C GLY A 320 -2.68 9.43 -30.63
N GLU A 321 -3.61 10.34 -30.30
CA GLU A 321 -3.76 10.92 -28.96
C GLU A 321 -5.10 10.58 -28.29
N ALA A 322 -5.99 9.86 -28.99
CA ALA A 322 -7.27 9.49 -28.41
C ALA A 322 -7.18 8.21 -27.57
N TRP A 323 -7.72 8.27 -26.36
CA TRP A 323 -7.79 7.15 -25.44
C TRP A 323 -9.24 6.80 -25.14
N VAL A 324 -9.46 5.52 -24.87
CA VAL A 324 -10.73 4.97 -24.35
C VAL A 324 -10.48 4.20 -23.07
N LEU A 325 -11.51 4.12 -22.24
CA LEU A 325 -11.52 3.38 -20.99
C LEU A 325 -12.50 2.21 -21.11
N GLY A 326 -11.98 0.99 -21.17
CA GLY A 326 -12.75 -0.26 -21.18
C GLY A 326 -12.92 -0.81 -19.77
N GLY A 327 -14.01 -1.54 -19.54
CA GLY A 327 -14.29 -2.19 -18.25
C GLY A 327 -15.49 -1.60 -17.50
N GLU A 328 -15.78 -2.17 -16.34
CA GLU A 328 -16.91 -1.81 -15.48
C GLU A 328 -16.48 -1.72 -13.99
N GLY A 329 -17.36 -1.20 -13.14
CA GLY A 329 -17.08 -1.08 -11.70
C GLY A 329 -15.99 -0.05 -11.38
N PRO A 330 -15.08 -0.35 -10.42
CA PRO A 330 -14.07 0.62 -9.98
C PRO A 330 -12.79 0.64 -10.83
N TRP A 331 -12.64 -0.26 -11.80
CA TRP A 331 -11.44 -0.39 -12.63
C TRP A 331 -11.75 -0.10 -14.09
N ARG A 332 -10.88 0.64 -14.78
CA ARG A 332 -10.93 0.82 -16.23
C ARG A 332 -9.57 0.61 -16.83
N GLU A 333 -9.46 -0.27 -17.81
CA GLU A 333 -8.25 -0.38 -18.61
C GLU A 333 -8.25 0.72 -19.68
N ALA A 334 -7.14 1.45 -19.78
CA ALA A 334 -6.94 2.49 -20.78
C ALA A 334 -6.32 1.90 -22.03
N ALA A 335 -6.88 2.25 -23.19
CA ALA A 335 -6.31 1.90 -24.48
C ALA A 335 -6.20 3.12 -25.39
N LEU A 336 -5.06 3.25 -26.06
CA LEU A 336 -4.85 4.21 -27.13
C LEU A 336 -5.56 3.72 -28.39
N LEU A 337 -6.42 4.55 -28.97
CA LEU A 337 -7.10 4.24 -30.22
C LEU A 337 -6.11 4.32 -31.38
N ASP A 338 -6.07 3.25 -32.16
CA ASP A 338 -5.30 3.15 -33.39
C ASP A 338 -6.26 2.89 -34.55
N LEU A 339 -6.51 3.91 -35.38
CA LEU A 339 -7.51 3.86 -36.44
C LEU A 339 -6.88 3.39 -37.74
N GLU A 340 -7.37 2.26 -38.25
CA GLU A 340 -6.96 1.71 -39.54
C GLU A 340 -8.13 1.78 -40.53
N PRO A 341 -7.94 2.33 -41.74
CA PRO A 341 -8.95 2.21 -42.78
C PRO A 341 -9.07 0.73 -43.17
N GLU A 342 -10.29 0.22 -43.26
CA GLU A 342 -10.52 -1.12 -43.80
C GLU A 342 -10.05 -1.13 -45.27
N THR A 343 -8.99 -1.89 -45.55
CA THR A 343 -8.55 -2.16 -46.92
C THR A 343 -9.56 -3.12 -47.53
N GLY A 344 -10.53 -2.56 -48.25
CA GLY A 344 -11.53 -3.30 -49.02
C GLY A 344 -10.95 -4.03 -50.22
#